data_AF-A0A6N2SQS5-F1
#
_entry.id   AF-A0A6N2SQS5-F1
#
_cell.length_a   1.000
_cell.length_b   1.000
_cell.length_c   1.000
_cell.angle_alpha   90.00
_cell.angle_beta   90.00
_cell.angle_gamma   90.00
#
_symmetry.space_group_name_H-M   'P 1'
#
loop_
_entity.id
_entity.type
_entity.pdbx_description
1 polymer ?
#
loop_
_entity_poly.entity_id
_entity_poly.type
_entity_poly.pdbx_seq_one_letter_code
_entity_poly.pdbx_strand_id
1 'polypeptide(L)'
;MSDLFTLKSIPLTSEIGMVFKNFRIENKVTAKSINTKFNKASSYISKLEKGDIKKIDSDFFIELCNFISENSNGLEEILNRLALKYTDFSNESKLTIMNIDDLLIEYAIPQEFISETVSYMKKHDISVQELVSEINANKDICKREYYSLLPENIWYSYEDNIDAAIIKLCIPQSYIEDLLYNEKYKYIHRIIAEAILYSLFRLGNEKNARMEAFNRLELYHMVPKRSSISVNEENIEELLGGLEPDSAEAFKDVCAGLKVITVLSKEYGSKRIKQISKNMHEDLGFCFAYMALDLIDLEKQSHERKKEFLSELKSLIEKYSKKEEKKLDLYI
;
A
#
# COMPACT_ATOMS: atom_id res chain seq x y z
N MET A 1 -21.98 -2.49 -10.42
CA MET A 1 -20.94 -2.80 -9.42
C MET A 1 -20.96 -4.30 -9.18
N SER A 2 -19.79 -4.92 -9.02
CA SER A 2 -19.71 -6.33 -8.63
C SER A 2 -19.97 -6.44 -7.13
N ASP A 3 -21.22 -6.75 -6.77
CA ASP A 3 -21.72 -6.82 -5.39
C ASP A 3 -21.03 -7.90 -4.51
N LEU A 4 -20.09 -8.68 -5.06
CA LEU A 4 -19.48 -9.84 -4.40
C LEU A 4 -18.29 -9.50 -3.48
N PHE A 5 -17.61 -8.37 -3.73
CA PHE A 5 -16.40 -7.97 -3.00
C PHE A 5 -16.50 -6.58 -2.40
N THR A 6 -17.57 -5.86 -2.69
CA THR A 6 -17.81 -4.55 -2.10
C THR A 6 -18.12 -4.74 -0.62
N LEU A 7 -17.27 -4.18 0.23
CA LEU A 7 -17.52 -4.11 1.67
C LEU A 7 -18.86 -3.40 1.88
N LYS A 8 -19.85 -4.04 2.52
CA LYS A 8 -21.19 -3.44 2.69
C LYS A 8 -21.26 -2.38 3.78
N SER A 9 -20.46 -2.56 4.83
CA SER A 9 -20.42 -1.63 5.95
C SER A 9 -19.00 -1.48 6.46
N ILE A 10 -18.60 -0.25 6.74
CA ILE A 10 -17.28 0.11 7.23
C ILE A 10 -17.38 0.27 8.75
N PRO A 11 -16.59 -0.48 9.54
CA PRO A 11 -16.40 -0.19 10.96
C PRO A 11 -15.86 1.23 11.15
N LEU A 12 -16.36 1.95 12.14
CA LEU A 12 -15.88 3.30 12.42
C LEU A 12 -15.27 3.36 13.81
N THR A 13 -14.03 3.79 13.85
CA THR A 13 -13.28 4.13 15.06
C THR A 13 -13.28 5.64 15.28
N SER A 14 -12.95 6.09 16.49
CA SER A 14 -12.77 7.51 16.77
C SER A 14 -11.61 8.11 15.95
N GLU A 15 -10.58 7.32 15.64
CA GLU A 15 -9.44 7.74 14.81
C GLU A 15 -9.87 8.07 13.38
N ILE A 16 -10.63 7.17 12.74
CA ILE A 16 -11.18 7.39 11.40
C ILE A 16 -12.19 8.55 11.43
N GLY A 17 -13.03 8.62 12.46
CA GLY A 17 -13.98 9.72 12.66
C GLY A 17 -13.30 11.08 12.78
N MET A 18 -12.14 11.16 13.43
CA MET A 18 -11.35 12.38 13.54
C MET A 18 -10.74 12.80 12.19
N VAL A 19 -10.18 11.87 11.43
CA VAL A 19 -9.68 12.16 10.08
C VAL A 19 -10.80 12.68 9.19
N PHE A 20 -11.97 12.04 9.25
CA PHE A 20 -13.16 12.49 8.53
C PHE A 20 -13.60 13.90 8.93
N LYS A 21 -13.58 14.22 10.23
CA LYS A 21 -13.87 15.56 10.74
C LYS A 21 -12.90 16.61 10.17
N ASN A 22 -11.60 16.31 10.17
CA ASN A 22 -10.57 17.22 9.65
C ASN A 22 -10.75 17.44 8.15
N PHE A 23 -10.91 16.35 7.38
CA PHE A 23 -11.20 16.40 5.95
C PHE A 23 -12.41 17.29 5.62
N ARG A 24 -13.48 17.18 6.42
CA ARG A 24 -14.66 18.05 6.28
C ARG A 24 -14.35 19.52 6.55
N ILE A 25 -13.61 19.82 7.61
CA ILE A 25 -13.25 21.18 8.02
C ILE A 25 -12.33 21.85 6.99
N GLU A 26 -11.33 21.11 6.49
CA GLU A 26 -10.41 21.54 5.43
C GLU A 26 -11.19 21.95 4.16
N ASN A 27 -12.19 21.16 3.79
CA ASN A 27 -13.08 21.45 2.66
C ASN A 27 -14.21 22.45 2.99
N LYS A 28 -14.20 23.07 4.18
CA LYS A 28 -15.19 24.09 4.62
C LYS A 28 -16.64 23.60 4.61
N VAL A 29 -16.86 22.29 4.69
CA VAL A 29 -18.20 21.70 4.72
C VAL A 29 -18.69 21.64 6.17
N THR A 30 -19.96 21.98 6.42
CA THR A 30 -20.51 21.94 7.78
C THR A 30 -21.22 20.61 8.06
N ALA A 31 -21.21 20.14 9.30
CA ALA A 31 -22.03 18.97 9.68
C ALA A 31 -23.53 19.19 9.36
N LYS A 32 -24.01 20.44 9.48
CA LYS A 32 -25.39 20.82 9.15
C LYS A 32 -25.70 20.66 7.66
N SER A 33 -24.80 21.07 6.77
CA SER A 33 -25.02 20.94 5.32
C SER A 33 -25.09 19.47 4.90
N ILE A 34 -24.23 18.61 5.46
CA ILE A 34 -24.28 17.16 5.23
C ILE A 34 -25.60 16.57 5.74
N ASN A 35 -25.97 16.85 6.99
CA ASN A 35 -27.23 16.34 7.56
C ASN A 35 -28.45 16.73 6.71
N THR A 36 -28.46 17.97 6.20
CA THR A 36 -29.53 18.48 5.33
C THR A 36 -29.53 17.77 3.97
N LYS A 37 -28.37 17.61 3.34
CA LYS A 37 -28.22 16.97 2.02
C LYS A 37 -28.67 15.52 2.03
N PHE A 38 -28.29 14.77 3.06
CA PHE A 38 -28.52 13.33 3.15
C PHE A 38 -29.67 12.94 4.08
N ASN A 39 -30.50 13.91 4.49
CA ASN A 39 -31.65 13.73 5.38
C ASN A 39 -31.30 12.90 6.64
N LYS A 40 -30.15 13.21 7.25
CA LYS A 40 -29.71 12.59 8.51
C LYS A 40 -30.07 13.47 9.71
N ALA A 41 -30.23 12.84 10.87
CA ALA A 41 -30.48 13.57 12.12
C ALA A 41 -29.35 14.58 12.40
N SER A 42 -29.67 15.71 13.04
CA SER A 42 -28.70 16.79 13.34
C SER A 42 -27.46 16.32 14.12
N SER A 43 -27.59 15.25 14.92
CA SER A 43 -26.50 14.67 15.70
C SER A 43 -25.68 13.61 14.96
N TYR A 44 -26.09 13.18 13.76
CA TYR A 44 -25.52 12.02 13.07
C TYR A 44 -24.02 12.22 12.77
N ILE A 45 -23.67 13.30 12.08
CA ILE A 45 -22.27 13.58 11.73
C ILE A 45 -21.40 13.77 12.97
N SER A 46 -21.89 14.47 14.00
CA SER A 46 -21.12 14.61 15.25
C SER A 46 -20.89 13.27 15.97
N LYS A 47 -21.82 12.32 15.88
CA LYS A 47 -21.64 10.97 16.42
C LYS A 47 -20.70 10.13 15.56
N LEU A 48 -20.75 10.28 14.24
CA LEU A 48 -19.83 9.66 13.29
C LEU A 48 -18.39 10.10 13.58
N GLU A 49 -18.17 11.41 13.67
CA GLU A 49 -16.84 12.01 13.92
C GLU A 49 -16.24 11.62 15.27
N LYS A 50 -17.08 11.21 16.24
CA LYS A 50 -16.64 10.73 17.56
C LYS A 50 -16.42 9.23 17.63
N GLY A 51 -16.82 8.46 16.61
CA GLY A 51 -16.82 6.99 16.67
C GLY A 51 -17.96 6.40 17.53
N ASP A 52 -19.01 7.21 17.81
CA ASP A 52 -20.23 6.75 18.50
C ASP A 52 -21.10 5.91 17.56
N ILE A 53 -21.01 6.16 16.25
CA ILE A 53 -21.57 5.29 15.22
C ILE A 53 -20.53 4.22 14.90
N LYS A 54 -20.84 2.95 15.20
CA LYS A 54 -19.88 1.84 15.04
C LYS A 54 -19.71 1.35 13.61
N LYS A 55 -20.70 1.58 12.74
CA LYS A 55 -20.66 1.19 11.33
C LYS A 55 -21.36 2.20 10.45
N ILE A 56 -20.82 2.44 9.27
CA ILE A 56 -21.43 3.22 8.20
C ILE A 56 -21.63 2.33 6.97
N ASP A 57 -22.72 2.56 6.25
CA ASP A 57 -22.95 1.95 4.94
C ASP A 57 -21.91 2.46 3.92
N SER A 58 -21.32 1.57 3.13
CA SER A 58 -20.18 1.93 2.28
C SER A 58 -20.55 2.85 1.11
N ASP A 59 -21.70 2.62 0.47
CA ASP A 59 -22.17 3.48 -0.61
C ASP A 59 -22.41 4.89 -0.08
N PHE A 60 -23.06 4.98 1.09
CA PHE A 60 -23.23 6.25 1.77
C PHE A 60 -21.91 6.90 2.17
N PHE A 61 -20.90 6.14 2.61
CA PHE A 61 -19.58 6.69 2.93
C PHE A 61 -18.88 7.25 1.69
N ILE A 62 -18.97 6.58 0.53
CA ILE A 62 -18.44 7.07 -0.74
C ILE A 62 -19.13 8.37 -1.16
N GLU A 63 -20.47 8.38 -1.16
CA GLU A 63 -21.25 9.58 -1.48
C GLU A 63 -20.90 10.76 -0.56
N LEU A 64 -20.70 10.46 0.73
CA LEU A 64 -20.35 11.45 1.72
C LEU A 64 -18.96 12.04 1.48
N CYS A 65 -17.97 11.21 1.16
CA CYS A 65 -16.62 11.69 0.84
C CYS A 65 -16.63 12.55 -0.43
N ASN A 66 -17.34 12.11 -1.48
CA ASN A 66 -17.48 12.84 -2.74
C ASN A 66 -18.24 14.17 -2.57
N PHE A 67 -19.22 14.21 -1.67
CA PHE A 67 -19.90 15.45 -1.32
C PHE A 67 -18.99 16.44 -0.59
N ILE A 68 -18.06 15.95 0.24
CA ILE A 68 -17.13 16.80 0.97
C ILE A 68 -16.05 17.39 0.05
N SER A 69 -15.49 16.59 -0.85
CA SER A 69 -14.43 17.04 -1.78
C SER A 69 -14.96 17.74 -3.03
N GLU A 70 -16.29 17.77 -3.22
CA GLU A 70 -16.96 18.27 -4.43
C GLU A 70 -16.46 17.58 -5.72
N ASN A 71 -15.99 16.32 -5.63
CA ASN A 71 -15.50 15.54 -6.75
C ASN A 71 -15.79 14.05 -6.58
N SER A 72 -15.53 13.24 -7.62
CA SER A 72 -15.78 11.79 -7.61
C SER A 72 -14.71 10.96 -6.90
N ASN A 73 -13.62 11.59 -6.46
CA ASN A 73 -12.43 10.94 -5.92
C ASN A 73 -12.30 11.16 -4.40
N GLY A 74 -13.36 11.60 -3.72
CA GLY A 74 -13.31 11.94 -2.30
C GLY A 74 -12.91 10.75 -1.41
N LEU A 75 -13.29 9.52 -1.79
CA LEU A 75 -12.83 8.32 -1.08
C LEU A 75 -11.31 8.12 -1.20
N GLU A 76 -10.70 8.42 -2.35
CA GLU A 76 -9.25 8.35 -2.50
C GLU A 76 -8.55 9.43 -1.66
N GLU A 77 -9.10 10.65 -1.62
CA GLU A 77 -8.54 11.74 -0.82
C GLU A 77 -8.55 11.45 0.68
N ILE A 78 -9.64 10.86 1.18
CA ILE A 78 -9.71 10.49 2.60
C ILE A 78 -8.78 9.31 2.90
N LEU A 79 -8.66 8.35 1.96
CA LEU A 79 -7.76 7.21 2.12
C LEU A 79 -6.30 7.64 2.16
N ASN A 80 -5.92 8.64 1.35
CA ASN A 80 -4.58 9.23 1.41
C ASN A 80 -4.30 9.88 2.77
N ARG A 81 -5.29 10.57 3.36
CA ARG A 81 -5.16 11.14 4.72
C ARG A 81 -5.03 10.08 5.81
N LEU A 82 -5.80 9.00 5.68
CA LEU A 82 -5.70 7.84 6.57
C LEU A 82 -4.33 7.16 6.44
N ALA A 83 -3.77 7.10 5.23
CA ALA A 83 -2.45 6.53 4.98
C ALA A 83 -1.32 7.32 5.67
N LEU A 84 -1.41 8.66 5.74
CA LEU A 84 -0.40 9.51 6.39
C LEU A 84 -0.23 9.22 7.88
N LYS A 85 -1.31 8.81 8.57
CA LYS A 85 -1.31 8.50 10.01
C LYS A 85 -1.38 7.00 10.29
N TYR A 86 -1.16 6.18 9.27
CA TYR A 86 -1.41 4.75 9.35
C TYR A 86 -0.61 4.08 10.47
N THR A 87 0.64 4.49 10.72
CA THR A 87 1.49 3.92 11.79
C THR A 87 0.91 4.13 13.18
N ASP A 88 0.28 5.29 13.40
CA ASP A 88 -0.17 5.76 14.71
C ASP A 88 -1.52 5.17 15.10
N PHE A 89 -2.24 4.59 14.13
CA PHE A 89 -3.55 4.02 14.35
C PHE A 89 -3.51 2.68 15.09
N SER A 90 -4.59 2.43 15.82
CA SER A 90 -4.92 1.11 16.35
C SER A 90 -5.02 0.05 15.24
N ASN A 91 -4.84 -1.22 15.61
CA ASN A 91 -4.94 -2.33 14.68
C ASN A 91 -6.36 -2.47 14.08
N GLU A 92 -7.41 -2.14 14.85
CA GLU A 92 -8.79 -2.06 14.34
C GLU A 92 -8.94 -1.02 13.21
N SER A 93 -8.38 0.18 13.40
CA SER A 93 -8.38 1.24 12.38
C SER A 93 -7.55 0.85 11.16
N LYS A 94 -6.36 0.26 11.37
CA LYS A 94 -5.50 -0.24 10.29
C LYS A 94 -6.22 -1.29 9.44
N LEU A 95 -6.88 -2.26 10.08
CA LEU A 95 -7.67 -3.29 9.40
C LEU A 95 -8.84 -2.67 8.62
N THR A 96 -9.48 -1.66 9.19
CA THR A 96 -10.56 -0.93 8.51
C THR A 96 -10.04 -0.22 7.27
N ILE A 97 -8.89 0.46 7.36
CA ILE A 97 -8.24 1.13 6.23
C ILE A 97 -7.85 0.13 5.15
N MET A 98 -7.31 -1.03 5.51
CA MET A 98 -7.02 -2.12 4.56
C MET A 98 -8.27 -2.58 3.82
N ASN A 99 -9.38 -2.77 4.54
CA ASN A 99 -10.66 -3.13 3.94
C ASN A 99 -11.20 -2.03 3.01
N ILE A 100 -11.09 -0.75 3.36
CA ILE A 100 -11.49 0.37 2.49
C ILE A 100 -10.65 0.36 1.20
N ASP A 101 -9.33 0.32 1.32
CA ASP A 101 -8.41 0.37 0.16
C ASP A 101 -8.62 -0.82 -0.78
N ASP A 102 -8.69 -2.04 -0.23
CA ASP A 102 -8.76 -3.25 -1.06
C ASP A 102 -10.17 -3.61 -1.53
N LEU A 103 -11.24 -3.13 -0.88
CA LEU A 103 -12.62 -3.56 -1.14
C LEU A 103 -13.59 -2.44 -1.54
N LEU A 104 -13.19 -1.17 -1.46
CA LEU A 104 -14.02 -0.04 -1.95
C LEU A 104 -13.36 0.73 -3.08
N ILE A 105 -12.03 0.76 -3.17
CA ILE A 105 -11.35 1.36 -4.32
C ILE A 105 -11.39 0.39 -5.49
N GLU A 106 -11.91 0.87 -6.62
CA GLU A 106 -11.94 0.15 -7.89
C GLU A 106 -10.95 0.76 -8.88
N TYR A 107 -10.31 -0.09 -9.67
CA TYR A 107 -9.39 0.30 -10.73
C TYR A 107 -10.01 -0.02 -12.07
N ALA A 108 -9.87 0.87 -13.05
CA ALA A 108 -10.23 0.56 -14.43
C ALA A 108 -9.43 -0.66 -14.90
N ILE A 109 -10.11 -1.61 -15.54
CA ILE A 109 -9.47 -2.85 -16.02
C ILE A 109 -8.73 -2.55 -17.33
N PRO A 110 -7.39 -2.66 -17.38
CA PRO A 110 -6.63 -2.50 -18.61
C PRO A 110 -6.90 -3.66 -19.57
N GLN A 111 -6.89 -3.40 -20.87
CA GLN A 111 -7.05 -4.46 -21.87
C GLN A 111 -5.87 -5.44 -21.87
N GLU A 112 -4.70 -4.94 -21.50
CA GLU A 112 -3.48 -5.71 -21.28
C GLU A 112 -3.69 -6.76 -20.17
N PHE A 113 -4.35 -6.39 -19.07
CA PHE A 113 -4.65 -7.33 -17.98
C PHE A 113 -5.47 -8.53 -18.47
N ILE A 114 -6.54 -8.28 -19.24
CA ILE A 114 -7.40 -9.33 -19.78
C ILE A 114 -6.65 -10.19 -20.80
N SER A 115 -6.02 -9.55 -21.79
CA SER A 115 -5.34 -10.24 -22.87
C SER A 115 -4.15 -11.07 -22.39
N GLU A 116 -3.33 -10.56 -21.45
CA GLU A 116 -2.24 -11.31 -20.85
C GLU A 116 -2.74 -12.49 -20.02
N THR A 117 -3.79 -12.29 -19.20
CA THR A 117 -4.39 -13.36 -18.39
C THR A 117 -4.89 -14.50 -19.27
N VAL A 118 -5.70 -14.18 -20.29
CA VAL A 118 -6.23 -15.18 -21.23
C VAL A 118 -5.12 -15.86 -22.03
N SER A 119 -4.09 -15.13 -22.45
CA SER A 119 -2.95 -15.70 -23.18
C SER A 119 -2.13 -16.65 -22.31
N TYR A 120 -1.90 -16.30 -21.05
CA TYR A 120 -1.20 -17.15 -20.10
C TYR A 120 -2.00 -18.42 -19.81
N MET A 121 -3.32 -18.30 -19.58
CA MET A 121 -4.21 -19.44 -19.38
C MET A 121 -4.11 -20.43 -20.56
N LYS A 122 -4.22 -19.93 -21.79
CA LYS A 122 -4.10 -20.77 -23.00
C LYS A 122 -2.73 -21.44 -23.13
N LYS A 123 -1.65 -20.72 -22.84
CA LYS A 123 -0.29 -21.23 -22.93
C LYS A 123 -0.03 -22.38 -21.95
N HIS A 124 -0.65 -22.32 -20.77
CA HIS A 124 -0.45 -23.28 -19.69
C HIS A 124 -1.60 -24.29 -19.55
N ASP A 125 -2.54 -24.31 -20.50
CA ASP A 125 -3.73 -25.18 -20.49
C ASP A 125 -4.57 -25.05 -19.19
N ILE A 126 -4.70 -23.82 -18.69
CA ILE A 126 -5.44 -23.53 -17.45
C ILE A 126 -6.89 -23.15 -17.82
N SER A 127 -7.86 -23.90 -17.31
CA SER A 127 -9.28 -23.58 -17.41
C SER A 127 -9.72 -22.53 -16.38
N VAL A 128 -10.84 -21.86 -16.64
CA VAL A 128 -11.45 -20.93 -15.67
C VAL A 128 -11.82 -21.66 -14.37
N GLN A 129 -12.31 -22.89 -14.47
CA GLN A 129 -12.68 -23.71 -13.33
C GLN A 129 -11.48 -24.01 -12.43
N GLU A 130 -10.32 -24.34 -13.02
CA GLU A 130 -9.08 -24.58 -12.27
C GLU A 130 -8.58 -23.32 -11.57
N LEU A 131 -8.60 -22.18 -12.27
CA LEU A 131 -8.23 -20.89 -11.70
C LEU A 131 -9.10 -20.54 -10.48
N VAL A 132 -10.43 -20.66 -10.63
CA VAL A 132 -11.39 -20.41 -9.56
C VAL A 132 -11.19 -21.37 -8.40
N SER A 133 -10.94 -22.65 -8.68
CA SER A 133 -10.67 -23.66 -7.66
C SER A 133 -9.38 -23.35 -6.89
N GLU A 134 -8.32 -22.88 -7.57
CA GLU A 134 -7.07 -22.49 -6.91
C GLU A 134 -7.27 -21.29 -5.98
N ILE A 135 -8.00 -20.26 -6.42
CA ILE A 135 -8.33 -19.09 -5.60
C ILE A 135 -9.14 -19.52 -4.36
N ASN A 136 -10.24 -20.24 -4.57
CA ASN A 136 -11.16 -20.61 -3.49
C ASN A 136 -10.61 -21.69 -2.55
N ALA A 137 -9.55 -22.41 -2.96
CA ALA A 137 -8.86 -23.35 -2.09
C ALA A 137 -8.17 -22.67 -0.90
N ASN A 138 -7.83 -21.36 -1.01
CA ASN A 138 -7.20 -20.58 0.07
C ASN A 138 -6.02 -21.31 0.71
N LYS A 139 -5.19 -21.99 -0.10
CA LYS A 139 -4.18 -22.98 0.38
C LYS A 139 -3.21 -22.42 1.42
N ASP A 140 -2.95 -21.12 1.37
CA ASP A 140 -1.99 -20.44 2.24
C ASP A 140 -2.53 -20.22 3.67
N ILE A 141 -3.86 -20.32 3.85
CA ILE A 141 -4.54 -20.09 5.13
C ILE A 141 -5.47 -21.24 5.56
N CYS A 142 -5.77 -22.20 4.68
CA CYS A 142 -6.76 -23.25 4.94
C CYS A 142 -6.42 -24.21 6.09
N LYS A 143 -5.15 -24.23 6.54
CA LYS A 143 -4.67 -25.04 7.66
C LYS A 143 -4.71 -24.32 9.01
N ARG A 144 -5.14 -23.06 9.06
CA ARG A 144 -5.24 -22.30 10.31
C ARG A 144 -6.43 -22.80 11.13
N GLU A 145 -6.27 -22.88 12.45
CA GLU A 145 -7.31 -23.41 13.36
C GLU A 145 -8.63 -22.62 13.28
N TYR A 146 -8.54 -21.31 13.05
CA TYR A 146 -9.68 -20.41 12.92
C TYR A 146 -10.16 -20.19 11.48
N TYR A 147 -9.69 -20.97 10.50
CA TYR A 147 -10.04 -20.79 9.08
C TYR A 147 -11.55 -20.83 8.81
N SER A 148 -12.28 -21.71 9.50
CA SER A 148 -13.74 -21.85 9.37
C SER A 148 -14.52 -20.66 9.92
N LEU A 149 -13.91 -19.84 10.78
CA LEU A 149 -14.51 -18.64 11.37
C LEU A 149 -14.27 -17.39 10.54
N LEU A 150 -13.42 -17.47 9.51
CA LEU A 150 -13.05 -16.31 8.70
C LEU A 150 -14.22 -15.86 7.82
N PRO A 151 -14.52 -14.56 7.79
CA PRO A 151 -15.46 -14.02 6.81
C PRO A 151 -14.89 -14.16 5.39
N GLU A 152 -15.77 -14.40 4.43
CA GLU A 152 -15.39 -14.45 3.02
C GLU A 152 -15.25 -13.03 2.46
N ASN A 153 -14.23 -12.82 1.63
CA ASN A 153 -13.95 -11.59 0.90
C ASN A 153 -13.79 -10.33 1.76
N ILE A 154 -13.39 -10.49 3.03
CA ILE A 154 -13.11 -9.39 3.97
C ILE A 154 -11.79 -9.67 4.69
N TRP A 155 -10.93 -8.65 4.84
CA TRP A 155 -9.72 -8.78 5.64
C TRP A 155 -10.07 -8.93 7.12
N TYR A 156 -9.36 -9.85 7.77
CA TYR A 156 -9.54 -10.19 9.17
C TYR A 156 -8.18 -10.36 9.86
N SER A 157 -8.04 -9.77 11.05
CA SER A 157 -6.90 -10.00 11.95
C SER A 157 -7.35 -10.83 13.16
N TYR A 158 -6.81 -12.04 13.29
CA TYR A 158 -7.05 -12.87 14.46
C TYR A 158 -6.25 -12.32 15.65
N GLU A 159 -6.86 -12.26 16.83
CA GLU A 159 -6.25 -11.73 18.07
C GLU A 159 -5.62 -10.34 17.91
N ASP A 160 -6.24 -9.49 17.08
CA ASP A 160 -5.81 -8.11 16.82
C ASP A 160 -4.36 -7.99 16.30
N ASN A 161 -3.85 -9.04 15.65
CA ASN A 161 -2.53 -9.01 15.00
C ASN A 161 -2.65 -8.54 13.55
N ILE A 162 -2.42 -7.24 13.31
CA ILE A 162 -2.52 -6.63 11.98
C ILE A 162 -1.50 -7.17 10.98
N ASP A 163 -0.29 -7.52 11.42
CA ASP A 163 0.77 -8.05 10.56
C ASP A 163 0.44 -9.46 10.04
N ALA A 164 -0.45 -10.17 10.75
CA ALA A 164 -0.97 -11.47 10.38
C ALA A 164 -2.37 -11.40 9.74
N ALA A 165 -2.83 -10.22 9.31
CA ALA A 165 -4.11 -10.05 8.64
C ALA A 165 -4.21 -10.92 7.39
N ILE A 166 -5.37 -11.54 7.20
CA ILE A 166 -5.66 -12.47 6.10
C ILE A 166 -7.04 -12.22 5.53
N ILE A 167 -7.25 -12.64 4.28
CA ILE A 167 -8.54 -12.62 3.60
C ILE A 167 -8.85 -14.03 3.10
N LYS A 168 -10.05 -14.53 3.38
CA LYS A 168 -10.55 -15.79 2.83
C LYS A 168 -11.32 -15.46 1.55
N LEU A 169 -10.77 -15.82 0.40
CA LEU A 169 -11.36 -15.52 -0.90
C LEU A 169 -12.42 -16.55 -1.28
N CYS A 170 -13.50 -16.07 -1.89
CA CYS A 170 -14.58 -16.88 -2.43
C CYS A 170 -15.13 -16.19 -3.67
N ILE A 171 -14.87 -16.76 -4.85
CA ILE A 171 -15.21 -16.18 -6.15
C ILE A 171 -16.04 -17.19 -6.96
N PRO A 172 -17.21 -16.82 -7.50
CA PRO A 172 -17.97 -17.71 -8.36
C PRO A 172 -17.32 -17.79 -9.76
N GLN A 173 -17.43 -18.94 -10.40
CA GLN A 173 -16.88 -19.15 -11.75
C GLN A 173 -17.41 -18.12 -12.76
N SER A 174 -18.70 -17.82 -12.70
CA SER A 174 -19.35 -16.83 -13.56
C SER A 174 -18.73 -15.44 -13.46
N TYR A 175 -18.17 -15.06 -12.30
CA TYR A 175 -17.50 -13.76 -12.16
C TYR A 175 -16.22 -13.69 -13.01
N ILE A 176 -15.41 -14.75 -13.02
CA ILE A 176 -14.19 -14.79 -13.83
C ILE A 176 -14.52 -14.89 -15.32
N GLU A 177 -15.54 -15.65 -15.69
CA GLU A 177 -16.03 -15.70 -17.08
C GLU A 177 -16.51 -14.32 -17.55
N ASP A 178 -17.31 -13.65 -16.72
CA ASP A 178 -17.83 -12.31 -17.00
C ASP A 178 -16.73 -11.25 -17.11
N LEU A 179 -15.68 -11.39 -16.30
CA LEU A 179 -14.51 -10.52 -16.31
C LEU A 179 -13.65 -10.72 -17.55
N LEU A 180 -13.30 -11.97 -17.87
CA LEU A 180 -12.28 -12.28 -18.89
C LEU A 180 -12.83 -12.39 -20.31
N TYR A 181 -14.10 -12.80 -20.47
CA TYR A 181 -14.64 -13.15 -21.79
C TYR A 181 -15.90 -12.37 -22.16
N ASN A 182 -16.73 -11.97 -21.19
CA ASN A 182 -17.98 -11.24 -21.48
C ASN A 182 -17.83 -9.72 -21.34
N GLU A 183 -16.67 -9.22 -20.92
CA GLU A 183 -16.36 -7.80 -20.71
C GLU A 183 -17.44 -7.04 -19.89
N LYS A 184 -18.06 -7.75 -18.93
CA LYS A 184 -19.19 -7.21 -18.16
C LYS A 184 -18.74 -6.14 -17.16
N TYR A 185 -17.50 -6.21 -16.71
CA TYR A 185 -16.93 -5.30 -15.72
C TYR A 185 -15.97 -4.33 -16.38
N LYS A 186 -16.10 -3.05 -16.04
CA LYS A 186 -15.15 -1.99 -16.43
C LYS A 186 -14.10 -1.72 -15.35
N TYR A 187 -14.41 -2.10 -14.12
CA TYR A 187 -13.59 -1.85 -12.96
C TYR A 187 -13.43 -3.13 -12.12
N ILE A 188 -12.33 -3.21 -11.37
CA ILE A 188 -12.00 -4.34 -10.49
C ILE A 188 -11.32 -3.83 -9.22
N HIS A 189 -11.56 -4.52 -8.11
CA HIS A 189 -10.77 -4.30 -6.90
C HIS A 189 -9.38 -4.92 -7.03
N ARG A 190 -8.35 -4.20 -6.57
CA ARG A 190 -6.95 -4.64 -6.65
C ARG A 190 -6.75 -6.05 -6.07
N ILE A 191 -7.35 -6.35 -4.93
CA ILE A 191 -7.18 -7.65 -4.26
C ILE A 191 -7.68 -8.83 -5.11
N ILE A 192 -8.72 -8.61 -5.92
CA ILE A 192 -9.23 -9.63 -6.84
C ILE A 192 -8.26 -9.82 -8.00
N ALA A 193 -7.75 -8.71 -8.58
CA ALA A 193 -6.74 -8.78 -9.62
C ALA A 193 -5.47 -9.50 -9.13
N GLU A 194 -5.04 -9.22 -7.88
CA GLU A 194 -3.94 -9.93 -7.22
C GLU A 194 -4.24 -11.42 -7.08
N ALA A 195 -5.42 -11.79 -6.59
CA ALA A 195 -5.83 -13.18 -6.43
C ALA A 195 -5.83 -13.95 -7.76
N ILE A 196 -6.34 -13.33 -8.83
CA ILE A 196 -6.36 -13.91 -10.18
C ILE A 196 -4.92 -14.16 -10.65
N LEU A 197 -4.06 -13.13 -10.63
CA LEU A 197 -2.69 -13.24 -11.13
C LEU A 197 -1.86 -14.22 -10.30
N TYR A 198 -1.98 -14.15 -8.97
CA TYR A 198 -1.26 -15.04 -8.07
C TYR A 198 -1.62 -16.51 -8.30
N SER A 199 -2.92 -16.83 -8.34
CA SER A 199 -3.36 -18.20 -8.60
C SER A 199 -3.02 -18.67 -10.01
N LEU A 200 -3.10 -17.79 -11.00
CA LEU A 200 -2.69 -18.08 -12.38
C LEU A 200 -1.21 -18.46 -12.47
N PHE A 201 -0.32 -17.65 -11.86
CA PHE A 201 1.12 -17.91 -11.85
C PHE A 201 1.50 -19.13 -11.01
N ARG A 202 0.74 -19.44 -9.95
CA ARG A 202 0.90 -20.71 -9.22
C ARG A 202 0.59 -21.92 -10.09
N LEU A 203 -0.54 -21.90 -10.80
CA LEU A 203 -0.93 -22.97 -11.72
C LEU A 203 0.06 -23.11 -12.88
N GLY A 204 0.64 -22.00 -13.33
CA GLY A 204 1.72 -21.98 -14.32
C GLY A 204 3.10 -22.43 -13.80
N ASN A 205 3.23 -22.73 -12.50
CA ASN A 205 4.47 -23.12 -11.81
C ASN A 205 5.57 -22.03 -11.82
N GLU A 206 5.19 -20.75 -11.72
CA GLU A 206 6.16 -19.67 -11.55
C GLU A 206 6.87 -19.76 -10.20
N LYS A 207 8.20 -19.56 -10.21
CA LYS A 207 9.04 -19.67 -8.99
C LYS A 207 8.62 -18.73 -7.87
N ASN A 208 8.13 -17.54 -8.21
CA ASN A 208 7.66 -16.55 -7.26
C ASN A 208 6.37 -15.90 -7.78
N ALA A 209 5.29 -16.68 -7.78
CA ALA A 209 3.98 -16.25 -8.26
C ALA A 209 3.50 -14.93 -7.62
N ARG A 210 3.79 -14.71 -6.34
CA ARG A 210 3.38 -13.48 -5.62
C ARG A 210 4.13 -12.25 -6.14
N MET A 211 5.44 -12.36 -6.34
CA MET A 211 6.24 -11.27 -6.89
C MET A 211 5.83 -10.95 -8.34
N GLU A 212 5.58 -11.97 -9.16
CA GLU A 212 5.14 -11.73 -10.54
C GLU A 212 3.76 -11.06 -10.57
N ALA A 213 2.80 -11.50 -9.74
CA ALA A 213 1.50 -10.84 -9.59
C ALA A 213 1.65 -9.38 -9.18
N PHE A 214 2.50 -9.10 -8.18
CA PHE A 214 2.78 -7.73 -7.73
C PHE A 214 3.36 -6.86 -8.85
N ASN A 215 4.40 -7.33 -9.54
CA ASN A 215 5.03 -6.59 -10.64
C ASN A 215 4.04 -6.27 -11.75
N ARG A 216 3.13 -7.20 -12.08
CA ARG A 216 2.09 -6.98 -13.09
C ARG A 216 1.09 -5.92 -12.65
N LEU A 217 0.63 -5.96 -11.40
CA LEU A 217 -0.26 -4.94 -10.85
C LEU A 217 0.38 -3.55 -10.85
N GLU A 218 1.68 -3.45 -10.58
CA GLU A 218 2.42 -2.17 -10.71
C GLU A 218 2.41 -1.65 -12.16
N LEU A 219 2.65 -2.53 -13.14
CA LEU A 219 2.57 -2.18 -14.56
C LEU A 219 1.17 -1.74 -14.98
N TYR A 220 0.13 -2.27 -14.34
CA TYR A 220 -1.27 -1.88 -14.54
C TYR A 220 -1.70 -0.67 -13.72
N HIS A 221 -0.79 -0.05 -12.96
CA HIS A 221 -1.07 1.06 -12.05
C HIS A 221 -2.14 0.72 -10.97
N MET A 222 -2.25 -0.56 -10.60
CA MET A 222 -3.13 -1.06 -9.53
C MET A 222 -2.36 -1.22 -8.21
N VAL A 223 -1.87 -0.10 -7.66
CA VAL A 223 -1.07 -0.06 -6.43
C VAL A 223 -1.93 0.33 -5.23
N PRO A 224 -1.72 -0.26 -4.03
CA PRO A 224 -2.52 0.11 -2.87
C PRO A 224 -2.30 1.57 -2.49
N LYS A 225 -3.39 2.29 -2.21
CA LYS A 225 -3.30 3.71 -1.85
C LYS A 225 -2.75 3.89 -0.44
N ARG A 226 -3.02 2.94 0.47
CA ARG A 226 -2.49 2.96 1.85
C ARG A 226 -0.96 2.89 1.93
N SER A 227 -0.31 2.33 0.92
CA SER A 227 1.15 2.21 0.82
C SER A 227 1.80 3.37 0.04
N SER A 228 0.99 4.24 -0.55
CA SER A 228 1.44 5.31 -1.43
C SER A 228 1.51 6.63 -0.64
N ILE A 229 2.53 6.79 0.20
CA ILE A 229 2.87 8.12 0.73
C ILE A 229 3.48 8.91 -0.44
N SER A 230 2.64 9.60 -1.22
CA SER A 230 3.12 10.50 -2.25
C SER A 230 3.62 11.79 -1.60
N VAL A 231 4.93 11.95 -1.41
CA VAL A 231 5.49 13.20 -0.86
C VAL A 231 5.12 14.36 -1.80
N ASN A 232 4.30 15.28 -1.32
CA ASN A 232 3.89 16.50 -2.01
C ASN A 232 4.00 17.71 -1.06
N GLU A 233 3.90 18.93 -1.58
CA GLU A 233 4.09 20.16 -0.79
C GLU A 233 3.11 20.27 0.40
N GLU A 234 1.95 19.60 0.32
CA GLU A 234 0.90 19.64 1.35
C GLU A 234 1.13 18.64 2.50
N ASN A 235 1.78 17.49 2.25
CA ASN A 235 1.97 16.46 3.27
C ASN A 235 3.41 16.34 3.79
N ILE A 236 4.33 17.12 3.23
CA ILE A 236 5.72 17.13 3.68
C ILE A 236 5.85 17.59 5.13
N GLU A 237 5.03 18.55 5.59
CA GLU A 237 5.04 18.99 6.99
C GLU A 237 4.48 17.94 7.96
N GLU A 238 3.50 17.13 7.54
CA GLU A 238 2.97 16.02 8.35
C GLU A 238 3.96 14.85 8.40
N LEU A 239 4.66 14.54 7.29
CA LEU A 239 5.70 13.51 7.24
C LEU A 239 6.97 13.88 7.99
N LEU A 240 7.27 15.18 8.06
CA LEU A 240 8.37 15.75 8.83
C LEU A 240 7.93 16.13 10.25
N GLY A 241 6.67 15.90 10.62
CA GLY A 241 6.05 16.28 11.89
C GLY A 241 6.68 15.55 13.07
N GLY A 242 7.80 16.07 13.55
CA GLY A 242 8.67 15.46 14.56
C GLY A 242 10.15 15.80 14.38
N LEU A 243 10.54 16.29 13.19
CA LEU A 243 11.86 16.85 12.94
C LEU A 243 11.85 18.35 13.26
N GLU A 244 12.93 18.83 13.88
CA GLU A 244 13.18 20.26 14.01
C GLU A 244 13.30 20.91 12.62
N PRO A 245 12.96 22.20 12.45
CA PRO A 245 12.96 22.88 11.15
C PRO A 245 14.24 22.67 10.32
N ASP A 246 15.40 22.73 10.96
CA ASP A 246 16.70 22.54 10.31
C ASP A 246 16.90 21.09 9.83
N SER A 247 16.40 20.12 10.59
CA SER A 247 16.46 18.70 10.23
C SER A 247 15.49 18.37 9.09
N ALA A 248 14.32 19.02 9.09
CA ALA A 248 13.34 18.94 8.03
C ALA A 248 13.88 19.47 6.70
N GLU A 249 14.57 20.61 6.71
CA GLU A 249 15.22 21.19 5.53
C GLU A 249 16.36 20.29 5.02
N ALA A 250 17.26 19.85 5.90
CA ALA A 250 18.34 18.94 5.54
C ALA A 250 17.83 17.62 4.93
N PHE A 251 16.73 17.06 5.46
CA PHE A 251 16.12 15.86 4.91
C PHE A 251 15.59 16.08 3.48
N LYS A 252 14.92 17.23 3.22
CA LYS A 252 14.45 17.58 1.87
C LYS A 252 15.62 17.66 0.88
N ASP A 253 16.74 18.26 1.29
CA ASP A 253 17.93 18.39 0.45
C ASP A 253 18.55 17.03 0.10
N VAL A 254 18.64 16.13 1.09
CA VAL A 254 19.10 14.75 0.86
C VAL A 254 18.20 14.04 -0.16
N CYS A 255 16.88 14.12 0.01
CA CYS A 255 15.94 13.51 -0.93
C CYS A 255 16.06 14.09 -2.34
N ALA A 256 16.20 15.42 -2.46
CA ALA A 256 16.39 16.10 -3.74
C ALA A 256 17.69 15.64 -4.42
N GLY A 257 18.81 15.57 -3.69
CA GLY A 257 20.09 15.11 -4.21
C GLY A 257 20.03 13.67 -4.72
N LEU A 258 19.40 12.77 -3.96
CA LEU A 258 19.20 11.36 -4.36
C LEU A 258 18.34 11.25 -5.63
N LYS A 259 17.31 12.08 -5.78
CA LYS A 259 16.48 12.13 -6.98
C LYS A 259 17.31 12.59 -8.19
N VAL A 260 18.06 13.69 -8.05
CA VAL A 260 18.89 14.26 -9.12
C VAL A 260 19.93 13.25 -9.61
N ILE A 261 20.70 12.63 -8.70
CA ILE A 261 21.75 11.68 -9.09
C ILE A 261 21.17 10.42 -9.76
N THR A 262 19.99 9.98 -9.32
CA THR A 262 19.30 8.82 -9.90
C THR A 262 18.88 9.09 -11.34
N VAL A 263 18.31 10.27 -11.61
CA VAL A 263 17.88 10.68 -12.95
C VAL A 263 19.08 10.90 -13.87
N LEU A 264 20.11 11.61 -13.42
CA LEU A 264 21.25 11.98 -14.25
C LEU A 264 22.15 10.79 -14.63
N SER A 265 22.25 9.78 -13.75
CA SER A 265 23.13 8.62 -13.97
C SER A 265 22.41 7.37 -14.50
N LYS A 266 21.12 7.49 -14.88
CA LYS A 266 20.28 6.44 -15.47
C LYS A 266 20.38 5.10 -14.72
N GLU A 267 20.94 4.09 -15.37
CA GLU A 267 21.02 2.71 -14.88
C GLU A 267 21.94 2.58 -13.66
N TYR A 268 22.99 3.41 -13.57
CA TYR A 268 23.90 3.41 -12.43
C TYR A 268 23.21 3.91 -11.16
N GLY A 269 22.56 5.07 -11.24
CA GLY A 269 21.81 5.65 -10.13
C GLY A 269 20.69 4.74 -9.64
N SER A 270 19.94 4.16 -10.58
CA SER A 270 18.86 3.20 -10.26
C SER A 270 19.38 1.95 -9.54
N LYS A 271 20.58 1.44 -9.89
CA LYS A 271 21.20 0.33 -9.15
C LYS A 271 21.66 0.75 -7.75
N ARG A 272 22.21 1.96 -7.62
CA ARG A 272 22.69 2.47 -6.32
C ARG A 272 21.57 2.78 -5.34
N ILE A 273 20.48 3.42 -5.78
CA ILE A 273 19.35 3.73 -4.89
C ILE A 273 18.69 2.45 -4.35
N LYS A 274 18.56 1.40 -5.19
CA LYS A 274 18.08 0.08 -4.76
C LYS A 274 19.02 -0.57 -3.74
N GLN A 275 20.33 -0.45 -3.93
CA GLN A 275 21.31 -0.96 -2.97
C GLN A 275 21.25 -0.22 -1.63
N ILE A 276 21.11 1.12 -1.64
CA ILE A 276 20.93 1.92 -0.43
C ILE A 276 19.67 1.48 0.30
N SER A 277 18.55 1.34 -0.42
CA SER A 277 17.30 0.81 0.14
C SER A 277 17.52 -0.54 0.81
N LYS A 278 18.19 -1.48 0.13
CA LYS A 278 18.49 -2.80 0.70
C LYS A 278 19.33 -2.70 1.97
N ASN A 279 20.38 -1.89 1.98
CA ASN A 279 21.24 -1.72 3.16
C ASN A 279 20.45 -1.20 4.37
N MET A 280 19.57 -0.21 4.15
CA MET A 280 18.71 0.36 5.20
C MET A 280 17.70 -0.64 5.77
N HIS A 281 17.25 -1.61 4.96
CA HIS A 281 16.36 -2.69 5.43
C HIS A 281 17.09 -3.75 6.26
N GLU A 282 18.37 -4.02 5.95
CA GLU A 282 19.17 -5.01 6.69
C GLU A 282 19.62 -4.47 8.05
N ASP A 283 20.13 -3.24 8.10
CA ASP A 283 20.52 -2.56 9.34
C ASP A 283 20.41 -1.03 9.20
N LEU A 284 19.30 -0.49 9.69
CA LEU A 284 18.98 0.93 9.62
C LEU A 284 20.01 1.79 10.37
N GLY A 285 20.37 1.38 11.59
CA GLY A 285 21.24 2.16 12.47
C GLY A 285 22.66 2.27 11.92
N PHE A 286 23.24 1.14 11.52
CA PHE A 286 24.57 1.11 10.94
C PHE A 286 24.63 1.84 9.59
N CYS A 287 23.63 1.61 8.71
CA CYS A 287 23.61 2.25 7.41
C CYS A 287 23.45 3.77 7.54
N PHE A 288 22.62 4.24 8.47
CA PHE A 288 22.48 5.67 8.75
C PHE A 288 23.78 6.29 9.26
N ALA A 289 24.42 5.68 10.26
CA ALA A 289 25.72 6.15 10.79
C ALA A 289 26.80 6.20 9.70
N TYR A 290 26.85 5.19 8.83
CA TYR A 290 27.78 5.16 7.69
C TYR A 290 27.52 6.27 6.66
N MET A 291 26.25 6.53 6.33
CA MET A 291 25.90 7.61 5.39
C MET A 291 26.15 9.00 5.96
N ALA A 292 26.15 9.14 7.29
CA ALA A 292 26.40 10.39 8.00
C ALA A 292 27.89 10.74 8.18
N LEU A 293 28.81 9.89 7.71
CA LEU A 293 30.24 10.17 7.77
C LEU A 293 30.59 11.45 7.01
N ASP A 294 31.41 12.31 7.60
CA ASP A 294 31.84 13.57 6.99
C ASP A 294 32.79 13.30 5.81
N LEU A 295 32.35 13.68 4.61
CA LEU A 295 33.12 13.57 3.37
C LEU A 295 33.53 14.94 2.81
N ILE A 296 33.29 16.05 3.52
CA ILE A 296 33.49 17.42 3.01
C ILE A 296 34.96 17.63 2.59
N ASP A 297 35.92 17.17 3.38
CA ASP A 297 37.33 17.33 3.08
C ASP A 297 37.80 16.54 1.85
N LEU A 298 37.02 15.54 1.42
CA LEU A 298 37.29 14.80 0.20
C LEU A 298 36.93 15.61 -1.05
N GLU A 299 36.10 16.65 -0.96
CA GLU A 299 35.66 17.46 -2.11
C GLU A 299 36.86 17.96 -2.93
N LYS A 300 37.91 18.44 -2.24
CA LYS A 300 39.13 19.02 -2.82
C LYS A 300 40.08 17.99 -3.44
N GLN A 301 39.85 16.69 -3.22
CA GLN A 301 40.69 15.63 -3.76
C GLN A 301 40.37 15.34 -5.23
N SER A 302 41.37 14.84 -5.97
CA SER A 302 41.19 14.43 -7.35
C SER A 302 40.21 13.27 -7.50
N HIS A 303 39.65 13.12 -8.70
CA HIS A 303 38.77 12.01 -9.04
C HIS A 303 39.44 10.65 -8.81
N GLU A 304 40.73 10.54 -9.13
CA GLU A 304 41.54 9.32 -8.96
C GLU A 304 41.66 8.94 -7.48
N ARG A 305 41.90 9.92 -6.60
CA ARG A 305 41.96 9.70 -5.15
C ARG A 305 40.61 9.32 -4.57
N LYS A 306 39.52 9.96 -5.02
CA LYS A 306 38.15 9.57 -4.61
C LYS A 306 37.83 8.14 -5.03
N LYS A 307 38.29 7.72 -6.21
CA LYS A 307 38.12 6.34 -6.70
C LYS A 307 38.93 5.33 -5.89
N GLU A 308 40.16 5.67 -5.54
CA GLU A 308 41.03 4.86 -4.67
C GLU A 308 40.37 4.66 -3.30
N PHE A 309 39.94 5.75 -2.66
CA PHE A 309 39.20 5.71 -1.40
C PHE A 309 37.98 4.76 -1.45
N LEU A 310 37.14 4.86 -2.49
CA LEU A 310 36.00 3.97 -2.67
C LEU A 310 36.39 2.49 -2.86
N SER A 311 37.58 2.22 -3.40
CA SER A 311 38.10 0.86 -3.57
C SER A 311 38.61 0.28 -2.26
N GLU A 312 39.30 1.08 -1.46
CA GLU A 312 39.73 0.70 -0.11
C GLU A 312 38.54 0.43 0.80
N LEU A 313 37.51 1.27 0.71
CA LEU A 313 36.28 1.12 1.49
C LEU A 313 35.54 -0.18 1.18
N LYS A 314 35.47 -0.58 -0.11
CA LYS A 314 34.94 -1.90 -0.50
C LYS A 314 35.74 -3.05 0.10
N SER A 315 37.08 -2.93 0.05
CA SER A 315 37.97 -3.94 0.63
C SER A 315 37.79 -4.07 2.15
N LEU A 316 37.53 -2.96 2.83
CA LEU A 316 37.19 -2.96 4.26
C LEU A 316 35.86 -3.68 4.50
N ILE A 317 34.81 -3.35 3.76
CA ILE A 317 33.50 -4.01 3.88
C ILE A 317 33.66 -5.54 3.71
N GLU A 318 34.37 -6.00 2.67
CA GLU A 318 34.62 -7.43 2.44
C GLU A 318 35.43 -8.11 3.55
N LYS A 319 36.37 -7.38 4.17
CA LYS A 319 37.18 -7.87 5.29
C LYS A 319 36.31 -8.09 6.52
N TYR A 320 35.42 -7.14 6.83
CA TYR A 320 34.57 -7.21 8.02
C TYR A 320 33.35 -8.13 7.82
N SER A 321 32.87 -8.32 6.59
CA SER A 321 31.76 -9.25 6.29
C SER A 321 32.11 -10.73 6.48
N LYS A 322 33.40 -11.08 6.57
CA LYS A 322 33.89 -12.47 6.71
C LYS A 322 34.11 -12.90 8.15
N LYS A 323 33.87 -12.03 9.14
CA LYS A 323 33.96 -12.35 10.56
C LYS A 323 32.54 -12.50 11.12
N GLU A 324 32.14 -13.73 11.43
CA GLU A 324 30.84 -13.99 12.04
C GLU A 324 30.86 -13.67 13.54
N GLU A 325 30.39 -12.49 13.91
CA GLU A 325 29.83 -12.24 15.24
C GLU A 325 28.55 -11.41 15.07
N LYS A 326 27.38 -12.06 15.13
CA LYS A 326 26.08 -11.37 15.15
C LYS A 326 25.69 -11.08 16.59
N LYS A 327 25.78 -9.81 17.00
CA LYS A 327 24.98 -9.22 18.07
C LYS A 327 24.37 -7.92 17.56
N LEU A 328 23.18 -7.61 18.07
CA LEU A 328 22.47 -6.38 17.79
C LEU A 328 23.21 -5.25 18.51
N ASP A 329 23.99 -4.47 17.77
CA ASP A 329 24.77 -3.37 18.32
C ASP A 329 24.11 -2.05 17.93
N LEU A 330 23.76 -1.23 18.93
CA LEU A 330 23.43 0.17 18.71
C LEU A 330 24.74 0.95 18.58
N TYR A 331 25.00 1.49 17.39
CA TYR A 331 26.13 2.36 17.12
C TYR A 331 25.72 3.80 17.47
N ILE A 332 26.13 4.30 18.64
CA ILE A 332 25.91 5.68 19.10
C ILE A 332 27.07 6.56 18.67
#